data_AF-C7JA79-F1
#
_entry.id   AF-C7JA79-F1
#
_cell.length_a   1.000
_cell.length_b   1.000
_cell.length_c   1.000
_cell.angle_alpha   90.00
_cell.angle_beta   90.00
_cell.angle_gamma   90.00
#
_symmetry.space_group_name_H-M   'P 1'
#
loop_
_entity.id
_entity.type
_entity.pdbx_description
1 polymer ?
#
loop_
_entity_poly.entity_id
_entity_poly.type
_entity_poly.pdbx_seq_one_letter_code
_entity_poly.pdbx_strand_id
1 'polypeptide(L)'
;DAKRLIGQRFTDASVQSDIMLWPFKVIAGPGDKSMIVVQYKGEEKQFAAEEISSMVLIKMREIAEAYLGTTIKKAVVTVPAYFNYSQRQATKDARVIAGLNVMRIINEPTAAAIAYGLDKKASSVGEKNVLIFDLGGGTFDVSLLTIEEGGQGHSW
;
A
#
# COMPACT_ATOMS: atom_id res chain seq x y z
N ASP A 1 0.49 -11.85 4.16
CA ASP A 1 1.30 -10.99 3.28
C ASP A 1 0.74 -10.75 1.88
N ALA A 2 -0.55 -10.40 1.71
CA ALA A 2 -1.07 -10.05 0.38
C ALA A 2 -0.32 -8.85 -0.25
N LYS A 3 0.18 -7.92 0.57
CA LYS A 3 1.05 -6.80 0.14
C LYS A 3 2.33 -7.26 -0.55
N ARG A 4 2.86 -8.45 -0.23
CA ARG A 4 4.03 -9.01 -0.92
C ARG A 4 3.66 -9.61 -2.28
N LEU A 5 2.42 -10.05 -2.48
CA LEU A 5 1.96 -10.60 -3.77
C LEU A 5 1.43 -9.53 -4.73
N ILE A 6 0.99 -8.38 -4.22
CA ILE A 6 0.29 -7.38 -5.02
C ILE A 6 1.17 -6.88 -6.19
N GLY A 7 0.66 -7.00 -7.42
CA GLY A 7 1.33 -6.58 -8.64
C GLY A 7 2.60 -7.36 -9.02
N GLN A 8 2.96 -8.43 -8.30
CA GLN A 8 4.01 -9.36 -8.70
C GLN A 8 3.43 -10.49 -9.58
N ARG A 9 4.30 -11.12 -10.37
CA ARG A 9 3.94 -12.32 -11.14
C ARG A 9 4.17 -13.56 -10.29
N PHE A 10 3.37 -14.58 -10.52
CA PHE A 10 3.54 -15.88 -9.87
C PHE A 10 4.93 -16.46 -10.14
N THR A 11 5.47 -16.31 -11.35
CA THR A 11 6.81 -16.82 -11.69
C THR A 11 7.98 -16.02 -11.12
N ASP A 12 7.75 -14.85 -10.50
CA ASP A 12 8.83 -14.06 -9.93
C ASP A 12 9.53 -14.85 -8.80
N ALA A 13 10.86 -14.86 -8.78
CA ALA A 13 11.65 -15.68 -7.84
C ALA A 13 11.35 -15.36 -6.37
N SER A 14 11.12 -14.07 -6.05
CA SER A 14 10.67 -13.60 -4.74
C SER A 14 9.36 -14.25 -4.31
N VAL A 15 8.39 -14.33 -5.23
CA VAL A 15 7.09 -14.95 -4.98
C VAL A 15 7.25 -16.46 -4.75
N GLN A 16 8.04 -17.15 -5.59
CA GLN A 16 8.29 -18.58 -5.43
C GLN A 16 8.96 -18.91 -4.09
N SER A 17 9.91 -18.09 -3.63
CA SER A 17 10.53 -18.26 -2.31
C SER A 17 9.53 -18.01 -1.17
N ASP A 18 8.74 -16.94 -1.25
CA ASP A 18 7.76 -16.59 -0.21
C ASP A 18 6.64 -17.65 -0.09
N ILE A 19 6.20 -18.25 -1.21
CA ILE A 19 5.16 -19.30 -1.21
C ILE A 19 5.55 -20.50 -0.35
N MET A 20 6.84 -20.83 -0.26
CA MET A 20 7.32 -21.95 0.56
C MET A 20 7.13 -21.71 2.07
N LEU A 21 6.95 -20.45 2.49
CA LEU A 21 6.82 -20.05 3.89
C LEU A 21 5.36 -19.86 4.31
N TRP A 22 4.43 -19.78 3.36
CA TRP A 22 3.04 -19.47 3.66
C TRP A 22 2.20 -20.71 3.97
N PRO A 23 1.26 -20.62 4.94
CA PRO A 23 0.36 -21.72 5.28
C PRO A 23 -0.83 -21.85 4.31
N PHE A 24 -0.89 -21.01 3.27
CA PHE A 24 -1.96 -21.00 2.28
C PHE A 24 -1.42 -21.26 0.88
N LYS A 25 -2.26 -21.85 0.04
CA LYS A 25 -1.89 -22.19 -1.34
C LYS A 25 -1.96 -20.95 -2.22
N VAL A 26 -0.95 -20.77 -3.07
CA VAL A 26 -0.92 -19.77 -4.14
C VAL A 26 -0.72 -20.50 -5.46
N ILE A 27 -1.48 -20.11 -6.48
CA ILE A 27 -1.41 -20.69 -7.83
C ILE A 27 -1.24 -19.61 -8.89
N ALA A 28 -0.78 -20.01 -10.07
CA ALA A 28 -0.79 -19.15 -11.25
C ALA A 28 -2.23 -18.94 -11.75
N GLY A 29 -2.60 -17.69 -11.97
CA GLY A 29 -3.84 -17.26 -12.62
C GLY A 29 -3.59 -16.69 -14.01
N PRO A 30 -4.63 -16.09 -14.62
CA PRO A 30 -4.51 -15.46 -15.93
C PRO A 30 -3.42 -14.39 -15.97
N GLY A 31 -2.63 -14.38 -17.05
CA GLY A 31 -1.55 -13.40 -17.22
C GLY A 31 -0.42 -13.55 -16.19
N ASP A 32 -0.22 -14.75 -15.65
CA ASP A 32 0.79 -15.06 -14.63
C ASP A 32 0.60 -14.31 -13.31
N LYS A 33 -0.65 -13.91 -13.01
CA LYS A 33 -1.01 -13.29 -11.73
C LYS A 33 -1.05 -14.33 -10.62
N SER A 34 -0.53 -14.00 -9.44
CA SER A 34 -0.65 -14.90 -8.27
C SER A 34 -2.08 -14.89 -7.71
N MET A 35 -2.67 -16.06 -7.53
CA MET A 35 -4.00 -16.26 -6.96
C MET A 35 -3.90 -17.02 -5.64
N ILE A 36 -4.45 -16.44 -4.56
CA ILE A 36 -4.52 -17.04 -3.23
C ILE A 36 -5.74 -17.96 -3.18
N VAL A 37 -5.53 -19.22 -2.83
CA VAL A 37 -6.59 -20.23 -2.76
C VAL A 37 -7.00 -20.47 -1.32
N VAL A 38 -8.29 -20.32 -1.02
CA VAL A 38 -8.86 -20.52 0.31
C VAL A 38 -10.15 -21.32 0.25
N GLN A 39 -10.49 -22.01 1.33
CA GLN A 39 -11.82 -22.61 1.51
C GLN A 39 -12.73 -21.59 2.18
N TYR A 40 -13.86 -21.27 1.55
CA TYR A 40 -14.83 -20.32 2.08
C TYR A 40 -16.25 -20.83 1.88
N LYS A 41 -16.99 -21.00 2.99
CA LYS A 41 -18.37 -21.55 3.00
C LYS A 41 -18.49 -22.91 2.30
N GLY A 42 -17.48 -23.77 2.45
CA GLY A 42 -17.45 -25.12 1.86
C GLY A 42 -17.04 -25.16 0.39
N GLU A 43 -16.69 -24.02 -0.22
CA GLU A 43 -16.23 -23.94 -1.60
C GLU A 43 -14.79 -23.42 -1.67
N GLU A 44 -14.02 -23.95 -2.62
CA GLU A 44 -12.70 -23.40 -2.95
C GLU A 44 -12.89 -22.07 -3.69
N LYS A 45 -12.24 -21.01 -3.20
CA LYS A 45 -12.22 -19.69 -3.83
C LYS A 45 -10.80 -19.25 -4.10
N GLN A 46 -10.65 -18.51 -5.18
CA GLN A 46 -9.38 -17.94 -5.62
C GLN A 46 -9.51 -16.43 -5.59
N PHE A 47 -8.55 -15.77 -4.96
CA PHE A 47 -8.52 -14.32 -4.85
C PHE A 47 -7.20 -13.77 -5.34
N ALA A 48 -7.25 -12.71 -6.14
CA ALA A 48 -6.08 -11.91 -6.44
C ALA A 48 -5.64 -11.12 -5.19
N ALA A 49 -4.37 -10.72 -5.15
CA ALA A 49 -3.82 -9.97 -4.02
C ALA A 49 -4.54 -8.62 -3.79
N GLU A 50 -4.97 -7.95 -4.87
CA GLU A 50 -5.74 -6.71 -4.78
C GLU A 50 -7.17 -6.92 -4.25
N GLU A 51 -7.79 -8.08 -4.46
CA GLU A 51 -9.10 -8.40 -3.88
C GLU A 51 -8.97 -8.57 -2.37
N ILE A 52 -7.98 -9.32 -1.90
CA ILE A 52 -7.69 -9.43 -0.46
C ILE A 52 -7.34 -8.07 0.14
N SER A 53 -6.53 -7.26 -0.55
CA SER A 53 -6.18 -5.91 -0.11
C SER A 53 -7.42 -5.01 -0.05
N SER A 54 -8.38 -5.16 -0.97
CA SER A 54 -9.64 -4.43 -0.94
C SER A 54 -10.49 -4.77 0.28
N MET A 55 -10.51 -6.03 0.73
CA MET A 55 -11.21 -6.44 1.94
C MET A 55 -10.64 -5.76 3.18
N VAL A 56 -9.31 -5.62 3.25
CA VAL A 56 -8.64 -4.85 4.31
C VAL A 56 -9.03 -3.37 4.23
N LEU A 57 -9.03 -2.75 3.03
CA LEU A 57 -9.44 -1.36 2.87
C LEU A 57 -10.90 -1.11 3.27
N ILE A 58 -11.81 -2.02 2.91
CA ILE A 58 -13.21 -1.97 3.34
C ILE A 58 -13.28 -2.02 4.86
N LYS A 59 -12.53 -2.93 5.50
CA LYS A 59 -12.52 -3.03 6.96
C LYS A 59 -12.00 -1.77 7.64
N MET A 60 -10.94 -1.16 7.10
CA MET A 60 -10.41 0.11 7.62
C MET A 60 -11.42 1.25 7.46
N ARG A 61 -12.17 1.28 6.34
CA ARG A 61 -13.27 2.24 6.15
C ARG A 61 -14.34 2.05 7.22
N GLU A 62 -14.83 0.82 7.42
CA GLU A 62 -15.86 0.53 8.43
C GLU A 62 -15.46 0.98 9.83
N ILE A 63 -14.20 0.75 10.22
CA ILE A 63 -13.66 1.20 11.51
C ILE A 63 -13.71 2.73 11.62
N ALA A 64 -13.25 3.44 10.58
CA ALA A 64 -13.27 4.90 10.57
C ALA A 64 -14.69 5.47 10.57
N GLU A 65 -15.61 4.86 9.81
CA GLU A 65 -17.03 5.25 9.76
C GLU A 65 -17.72 5.05 11.11
N ALA A 66 -17.44 3.92 11.78
CA ALA A 66 -17.96 3.66 13.13
C ALA A 66 -17.45 4.66 14.16
N TYR A 67 -16.17 5.06 14.07
CA TYR A 67 -15.58 6.06 14.95
C TYR A 67 -16.13 7.47 14.73
N LEU A 68 -16.32 7.87 13.46
CA LEU A 68 -16.75 9.23 13.09
C LEU A 68 -18.27 9.40 13.00
N GLY A 69 -19.03 8.30 12.97
CA GLY A 69 -20.50 8.32 12.81
C GLY A 69 -20.97 8.80 11.42
N THR A 70 -20.10 8.75 10.41
CA THR A 70 -20.40 9.26 9.06
C THR A 70 -19.73 8.40 7.98
N THR A 71 -20.28 8.43 6.77
CA THR A 71 -19.75 7.69 5.62
C THR A 71 -18.45 8.32 5.12
N ILE A 72 -17.42 7.49 4.93
CA ILE A 72 -16.10 7.89 4.43
C ILE A 72 -16.01 7.55 2.95
N LYS A 73 -15.98 8.60 2.12
CA LYS A 73 -15.93 8.47 0.66
C LYS A 73 -14.53 8.62 0.08
N LYS A 74 -13.65 9.38 0.74
CA LYS A 74 -12.33 9.76 0.24
C LYS A 74 -11.24 9.30 1.18
N ALA A 75 -10.11 8.87 0.62
CA ALA A 75 -8.96 8.43 1.39
C ALA A 75 -7.64 8.78 0.69
N VAL A 76 -6.54 8.76 1.45
CA VAL A 76 -5.18 8.69 0.94
C VAL A 76 -4.61 7.37 1.41
N VAL A 77 -3.95 6.63 0.51
CA VAL A 77 -3.37 5.32 0.82
C VAL A 77 -1.87 5.39 0.62
N THR A 78 -1.12 4.79 1.54
CA THR A 78 0.34 4.75 1.47
C THR A 78 0.81 3.46 0.78
N VAL A 79 1.94 3.53 0.09
CA VAL A 79 2.67 2.36 -0.46
C VAL A 79 4.16 2.50 -0.19
N PRO A 80 4.92 1.40 -0.17
CA PRO A 80 6.37 1.49 -0.04
C PRO A 80 7.00 2.30 -1.17
N ALA A 81 8.08 3.03 -0.90
CA ALA A 81 8.72 3.88 -1.91
C ALA A 81 9.23 3.07 -3.13
N TYR A 82 9.73 1.85 -2.90
CA TYR A 82 10.25 0.95 -3.92
C TYR A 82 9.16 0.25 -4.76
N PHE A 83 7.87 0.46 -4.48
CA PHE A 83 6.81 -0.13 -5.30
C PHE A 83 6.89 0.36 -6.74
N ASN A 84 6.98 -0.59 -7.67
CA ASN A 84 7.00 -0.34 -9.09
C ASN A 84 5.59 0.01 -9.63
N TYR A 85 5.51 0.33 -10.93
CA TYR A 85 4.25 0.72 -11.57
C TYR A 85 3.14 -0.33 -11.43
N SER A 86 3.45 -1.62 -11.61
CA SER A 86 2.49 -2.73 -11.51
C SER A 86 1.91 -2.83 -10.10
N GLN A 87 2.75 -2.76 -9.07
CA GLN A 87 2.33 -2.84 -7.66
C GLN A 87 1.47 -1.64 -7.25
N ARG A 88 1.84 -0.43 -7.72
CA ARG A 88 1.03 0.77 -7.53
C ARG A 88 -0.31 0.66 -8.24
N GLN A 89 -0.34 0.12 -9.46
CA GLN A 89 -1.57 -0.06 -10.22
C GLN A 89 -2.49 -1.08 -9.54
N ALA A 90 -1.96 -2.23 -9.11
CA ALA A 90 -2.75 -3.21 -8.37
C ALA A 90 -3.30 -2.65 -7.04
N THR A 91 -2.56 -1.76 -6.37
CA THR A 91 -3.09 -1.02 -5.21
C THR A 91 -4.22 -0.04 -5.61
N LYS A 92 -4.12 0.59 -6.79
CA LYS A 92 -5.21 1.41 -7.36
C LYS A 92 -6.42 0.58 -7.77
N ASP A 93 -6.26 -0.71 -8.06
CA ASP A 93 -7.37 -1.59 -8.38
C ASP A 93 -8.08 -2.02 -7.08
N ALA A 94 -7.31 -2.34 -6.03
CA ALA A 94 -7.84 -2.66 -4.70
C ALA A 94 -8.77 -1.57 -4.15
N ARG A 95 -8.43 -0.29 -4.34
CA ARG A 95 -9.30 0.83 -3.91
C ARG A 95 -10.63 0.91 -4.69
N VAL A 96 -10.63 0.54 -5.97
CA VAL A 96 -11.82 0.58 -6.82
C VAL A 96 -12.77 -0.51 -6.35
N ILE A 97 -12.24 -1.72 -6.11
CA ILE A 97 -12.98 -2.85 -5.55
C ILE A 97 -13.55 -2.49 -4.17
N ALA A 98 -12.79 -1.76 -3.34
CA ALA A 98 -13.25 -1.30 -2.03
C ALA A 98 -14.34 -0.21 -2.08
N GLY A 99 -14.62 0.38 -3.25
CA GLY A 99 -15.56 1.50 -3.38
C GLY A 99 -15.06 2.78 -2.69
N LEU A 100 -13.74 2.95 -2.55
CA LEU A 100 -13.11 4.11 -1.94
C LEU A 100 -12.52 5.04 -3.00
N ASN A 101 -12.88 6.32 -2.96
CA ASN A 101 -12.23 7.33 -3.78
C ASN A 101 -10.86 7.69 -3.16
N VAL A 102 -9.82 6.93 -3.49
CA VAL A 102 -8.47 7.28 -3.06
C VAL A 102 -7.96 8.44 -3.90
N MET A 103 -7.86 9.60 -3.26
CA MET A 103 -7.46 10.85 -3.90
C MET A 103 -6.00 10.78 -4.36
N ARG A 104 -5.15 10.16 -3.54
CA ARG A 104 -3.72 10.08 -3.78
C ARG A 104 -3.15 8.79 -3.20
N ILE A 105 -2.21 8.19 -3.92
CA ILE A 105 -1.30 7.19 -3.37
C ILE A 105 0.01 7.89 -3.10
N ILE A 106 0.46 7.88 -1.85
CA ILE A 106 1.72 8.51 -1.43
C ILE A 106 2.70 7.45 -0.95
N ASN A 107 3.99 7.79 -0.97
CA ASN A 107 5.00 6.91 -0.40
C ASN A 107 4.89 6.93 1.12
N GLU A 108 5.03 5.77 1.76
CA GLU A 108 5.13 5.62 3.22
C GLU A 108 6.15 6.58 3.85
N PRO A 109 7.42 6.68 3.37
CA PRO A 109 8.36 7.65 3.93
C PRO A 109 7.91 9.09 3.75
N THR A 110 7.27 9.45 2.62
CA THR A 110 6.72 10.80 2.44
C THR A 110 5.60 11.09 3.44
N ALA A 111 4.72 10.12 3.69
CA ALA A 111 3.66 10.24 4.67
C ALA A 111 4.24 10.47 6.08
N ALA A 112 5.30 9.74 6.44
CA ALA A 112 6.01 9.92 7.70
C ALA A 112 6.66 11.31 7.82
N ALA A 113 7.32 11.81 6.75
CA ALA A 113 7.90 13.15 6.74
C ALA A 113 6.84 14.25 6.95
N ILE A 114 5.68 14.12 6.30
CA ILE A 114 4.53 15.03 6.47
C ILE A 114 4.02 14.96 7.91
N ALA A 115 3.84 13.77 8.46
CA ALA A 115 3.34 13.57 9.83
C ALA A 115 4.27 14.20 10.88
N TYR A 116 5.58 14.11 10.68
CA TYR A 116 6.58 14.73 11.57
C TYR A 116 6.68 16.26 11.41
N GLY A 117 5.90 16.84 10.49
CA GLY A 117 5.84 18.28 10.23
C GLY A 117 7.11 18.82 9.59
N LEU A 118 7.92 17.97 8.94
CA LEU A 118 9.18 18.39 8.33
C LEU A 118 8.95 19.29 7.11
N ASP A 119 7.83 19.08 6.41
CA ASP A 119 7.33 19.96 5.34
C ASP A 119 7.08 21.40 5.85
N LYS A 120 6.50 21.55 7.05
CA LYS A 120 6.24 22.87 7.67
C LYS A 120 7.47 23.50 8.33
N LYS A 121 8.47 22.70 8.69
CA LYS A 121 9.75 23.16 9.26
C LYS A 121 10.77 23.53 8.18
N ALA A 122 10.45 23.34 6.90
CA ALA A 122 11.28 23.79 5.78
C ALA A 122 11.26 25.31 5.62
N SER A 123 10.17 25.98 6.03
CA SER A 123 9.93 27.43 5.88
C SER A 123 10.84 28.37 6.71
N SER A 124 11.93 27.85 7.27
CA SER A 124 12.83 28.65 8.13
C SER A 124 14.31 28.37 7.93
N VAL A 125 14.72 27.26 7.30
CA VAL A 125 16.14 26.91 7.14
C VAL A 125 16.34 25.96 5.96
N GLY A 126 16.70 26.46 4.78
CA GLY A 126 17.38 25.76 3.68
C GLY A 126 16.89 24.35 3.26
N GLU A 127 17.64 23.72 2.37
CA GLU A 127 17.47 22.30 2.04
C GLU A 127 17.77 21.43 3.26
N LYS A 128 16.89 20.48 3.59
CA LYS A 128 17.09 19.53 4.69
C LYS A 128 17.06 18.10 4.18
N ASN A 129 18.11 17.36 4.48
CA ASN A 129 18.17 15.92 4.26
C ASN A 129 17.64 15.19 5.48
N VAL A 130 16.65 14.33 5.28
CA VAL A 130 15.93 13.58 6.31
C VAL A 130 16.05 12.11 6.00
N LEU A 131 16.65 11.35 6.90
CA LEU A 131 16.66 9.90 6.83
C LEU A 131 15.45 9.36 7.59
N ILE A 132 14.65 8.55 6.91
CA ILE A 132 13.52 7.82 7.45
C ILE A 132 13.93 6.38 7.61
N PHE A 133 13.73 5.88 8.82
CA PHE A 133 14.00 4.51 9.22
C PHE A 133 12.66 3.88 9.63
N ASP A 134 12.15 2.98 8.79
CA ASP A 134 10.90 2.25 9.03
C ASP A 134 11.22 0.76 9.22
N LEU A 135 11.08 0.29 10.47
CA LEU A 135 11.27 -1.10 10.85
C LEU A 135 9.92 -1.70 11.23
N GLY A 136 9.25 -2.27 10.24
CA GLY A 136 7.95 -2.91 10.39
C GLY A 136 8.04 -4.39 10.76
N GLY A 137 6.88 -5.03 10.94
CA GLY A 137 6.80 -6.46 11.30
C GLY A 137 7.24 -7.45 10.21
N GLY A 138 7.50 -6.98 8.99
CA GLY A 138 7.91 -7.83 7.87
C GLY A 138 8.68 -7.12 6.76
N THR A 139 8.98 -5.82 6.92
CA THR A 139 9.82 -5.05 6.00
C THR A 139 10.73 -4.14 6.82
N PHE A 140 11.90 -3.85 6.26
CA PHE A 140 12.83 -2.87 6.81
C PHE A 140 13.20 -1.92 5.68
N ASP A 141 12.75 -0.68 5.79
CA ASP A 141 12.81 0.32 4.74
C ASP A 141 13.57 1.56 5.22
N VAL A 142 14.60 1.94 4.48
CA VAL A 142 15.36 3.17 4.72
C VAL A 142 15.20 4.08 3.52
N SER A 143 14.86 5.34 3.75
CA SER A 143 14.72 6.36 2.70
C SER A 143 15.39 7.64 3.11
N LEU A 144 16.19 8.23 2.22
CA LEU A 144 16.72 9.59 2.38
C LEU A 144 15.86 10.53 1.55
N LEU A 145 15.23 11.50 2.19
CA LEU A 145 14.41 12.52 1.56
C LEU A 145 15.11 13.88 1.67
N THR A 146 15.16 14.59 0.56
CA THR A 146 15.51 16.01 0.54
C THR A 146 14.23 16.82 0.61
N ILE A 147 14.14 17.73 1.57
CA ILE A 147 13.01 18.64 1.76
C ILE A 147 13.49 20.06 1.50
N GLU A 148 12.91 20.69 0.49
CA GLU A 148 13.15 22.09 0.12
C GLU A 148 11.90 22.93 0.41
N GLU A 149 12.09 24.23 0.63
CA GLU A 149 10.99 25.18 0.79
C GLU A 149 10.18 25.25 -0.50
N GLY A 150 8.92 24.82 -0.45
CA GLY A 150 8.04 24.80 -1.62
C GLY A 150 7.80 26.21 -2.15
N GLY A 151 8.39 26.53 -3.31
CA GLY A 151 7.96 27.67 -4.13
C GLY A 151 6.47 27.56 -4.42
N GLN A 152 5.75 28.69 -4.31
CA GLN A 152 4.31 28.77 -4.53
C GLN A 152 3.87 27.95 -5.76
N GLY A 153 3.00 26.94 -5.57
CA GLY A 153 2.28 26.35 -6.71
C GLY A 153 2.00 24.86 -6.75
N HIS A 154 2.12 24.09 -5.67
CA HIS A 154 1.68 22.68 -5.70
C HIS A 154 0.61 22.41 -4.64
N SER A 155 -0.64 22.54 -5.05
CA SER A 155 -1.77 21.88 -4.38
C SER A 155 -1.61 20.36 -4.50
N TRP A 156 -1.41 19.70 -3.37
CA TRP A 156 -1.45 18.24 -3.22
C TRP A 156 -2.86 17.68 -3.51
#